data_AF-A0A2T4BW91-F1
#
_entry.id   AF-A0A2T4BW91-F1
#
_cell.length_a   1.000
_cell.length_b   1.000
_cell.length_c   1.000
_cell.angle_alpha   90.00
_cell.angle_beta   90.00
_cell.angle_gamma   90.00
#
_symmetry.space_group_name_H-M   'P 1'
#
loop_
_entity.id
_entity.type
_entity.pdbx_description
1 polymer ?
#
loop_
_entity_poly.entity_id
_entity_poly.type
_entity_poly.pdbx_seq_one_letter_code
_entity_poly.pdbx_strand_id
1 'polypeptide(L)'
;MASVDLPTPPETARTSPKPSSASPIPSSPSTASATSTVPAIPKPYEVPKISLVNRFIDQPRELNVAVIGAGLAGVLAGILLPAKVPGIKLTIYEKNADVGGTWFENVYPGVRCDVPAHVYQSTFDPNTQWTEEFAQGPEILAYWKGLARKHDVYRLLKLSQKVEALDWDPASSQWLISVRDLKTD
;
A
#
# COMPACT_ATOMS: atom_id res chain seq x y z
N MET A 1 13.00 30.74 -28.76
CA MET A 1 12.36 30.94 -30.08
C MET A 1 11.92 29.56 -30.56
N ALA A 2 10.66 29.24 -30.78
CA ALA A 2 9.51 30.08 -31.12
C ALA A 2 8.25 29.59 -30.39
N SER A 3 7.44 30.57 -29.95
CA SER A 3 6.08 30.41 -29.43
C SER A 3 5.14 30.13 -30.60
N VAL A 4 4.15 29.25 -30.43
CA VAL A 4 3.10 29.03 -31.43
C VAL A 4 1.76 29.34 -30.77
N ASP A 5 1.18 30.47 -31.16
CA ASP A 5 -0.12 30.97 -30.74
C ASP A 5 -1.26 30.11 -31.28
N LEU A 6 -2.21 29.76 -30.41
CA LEU A 6 -3.50 29.17 -30.77
C LEU A 6 -4.58 30.27 -30.80
N PRO A 7 -5.42 30.35 -31.85
CA PRO A 7 -6.40 31.42 -32.01
C PRO A 7 -7.66 31.22 -31.16
N THR A 8 -8.11 32.32 -30.54
CA THR A 8 -9.34 32.46 -29.75
C THR A 8 -10.60 32.43 -30.63
N PRO A 9 -11.69 31.73 -30.23
CA PRO A 9 -12.95 31.75 -30.98
C PRO A 9 -13.80 33.02 -30.71
N PRO A 10 -14.67 33.41 -31.66
CA PRO A 10 -15.40 34.68 -31.63
C PRO A 10 -16.60 34.72 -30.67
N GLU A 11 -16.78 35.89 -30.09
CA GLU A 11 -17.86 36.31 -29.20
C GLU A 11 -19.21 36.37 -29.95
N THR A 12 -20.18 35.56 -29.54
CA THR A 12 -21.55 35.59 -30.07
C THR A 12 -22.46 36.32 -29.08
N ALA A 13 -22.88 37.51 -29.49
CA ALA A 13 -23.87 38.32 -28.79
C ALA A 13 -25.21 37.57 -28.68
N ARG A 14 -25.64 37.24 -27.46
CA ARG A 14 -27.02 36.85 -27.17
C ARG A 14 -27.83 38.09 -26.83
N THR A 15 -28.65 38.51 -27.78
CA THR A 15 -29.69 39.51 -27.62
C THR A 15 -30.79 38.94 -26.72
N SER A 16 -30.94 39.48 -25.50
CA SER A 16 -32.09 39.20 -24.63
C SER A 16 -33.27 40.11 -24.98
N PRO A 17 -34.52 39.61 -25.00
CA PRO A 17 -35.68 40.37 -25.45
C PRO A 17 -36.15 41.42 -24.43
N LYS A 18 -36.72 42.48 -25.00
CA LYS A 18 -37.33 43.68 -24.41
C LYS A 18 -38.36 43.35 -23.31
N PRO A 19 -38.33 44.02 -22.13
CA PRO A 19 -39.38 43.86 -21.13
C PRO A 19 -40.66 44.59 -21.52
N SER A 20 -41.78 43.86 -21.40
CA SER A 20 -43.15 44.30 -21.58
C SER A 20 -43.57 45.31 -20.49
N SER A 21 -44.44 46.24 -20.85
CA SER A 21 -45.02 47.28 -19.99
C SER A 21 -45.82 46.69 -18.83
N ALA A 22 -45.46 47.06 -17.60
CA ALA A 22 -46.29 46.84 -16.41
C ALA A 22 -46.67 48.21 -15.80
N SER A 23 -47.97 48.42 -15.62
CA SER A 23 -48.60 49.59 -15.00
C SER A 23 -48.15 49.79 -13.53
N PRO A 24 -48.24 51.03 -12.98
CA PRO A 24 -47.70 51.34 -11.67
C PRO A 24 -48.56 50.71 -10.55
N ILE A 25 -47.91 50.01 -9.63
CA ILE A 25 -48.52 49.47 -8.40
C ILE A 25 -48.66 50.63 -7.41
N PRO A 26 -49.82 50.79 -6.73
CA PRO A 26 -50.04 51.87 -5.79
C PRO A 26 -49.18 51.71 -4.52
N SER A 27 -48.64 52.83 -4.04
CA SER A 27 -47.90 52.92 -2.78
C SER A 27 -48.83 52.70 -1.59
N SER A 28 -48.65 51.59 -0.88
CA SER A 28 -49.31 51.27 0.39
C SER A 28 -48.48 51.74 1.60
N PRO A 29 -49.13 52.02 2.75
CA PRO A 29 -48.61 52.90 3.77
C PRO A 29 -47.54 52.26 4.65
N SER A 30 -46.68 53.12 5.20
CA SER A 30 -45.69 52.85 6.25
C SER A 30 -46.28 51.92 7.32
N THR A 31 -45.88 50.65 7.30
CA THR A 31 -46.25 49.65 8.28
C THR A 31 -44.97 49.20 8.99
N ALA A 32 -44.93 49.50 10.29
CA ALA A 32 -44.11 48.96 11.38
C ALA A 32 -42.69 48.42 11.04
N SER A 33 -41.68 48.97 11.74
CA SER A 33 -40.37 48.38 11.92
C SER A 33 -40.49 46.88 12.24
N ALA A 34 -40.27 46.04 11.23
CA ALA A 34 -40.02 44.63 11.44
C ALA A 34 -38.64 44.53 12.08
N THR A 35 -38.61 44.25 13.39
CA THR A 35 -37.41 43.83 14.10
C THR A 35 -36.83 42.64 13.35
N SER A 36 -35.78 42.87 12.57
CA SER A 36 -34.99 41.82 11.93
C SER A 36 -34.32 41.03 13.04
N THR A 37 -35.02 40.02 13.53
CA THR A 37 -34.49 39.11 14.54
C THR A 37 -33.65 38.12 13.74
N VAL A 38 -32.35 38.42 13.58
CA VAL A 38 -31.40 37.45 13.07
C VAL A 38 -31.54 36.20 13.94
N PRO A 39 -31.84 35.02 13.38
CA PRO A 39 -31.95 33.81 14.18
C PRO A 39 -30.64 33.62 14.93
N ALA A 40 -30.74 33.48 16.26
CA ALA A 40 -29.59 33.35 17.13
C ALA A 40 -28.70 32.21 16.62
N ILE A 41 -27.43 32.51 16.36
CA ILE A 41 -26.44 31.53 15.92
C ILE A 41 -26.46 30.40 16.97
N PRO A 42 -26.68 29.13 16.56
CA PRO A 42 -26.70 28.02 17.50
C PRO A 42 -25.38 27.98 18.29
N LYS A 43 -25.46 27.46 19.53
CA LYS A 43 -24.35 27.40 20.49
C LYS A 43 -23.03 27.05 19.79
N PRO A 44 -21.90 27.71 20.13
CA PRO A 44 -20.61 27.43 19.51
C PRO A 44 -20.35 25.92 19.54
N TYR A 45 -20.18 25.32 18.37
CA TYR A 45 -19.82 23.91 18.30
C TYR A 45 -18.48 23.74 19.01
N GLU A 46 -18.42 22.84 20.00
CA GLU A 46 -17.15 22.49 20.61
C GLU A 46 -16.26 21.90 19.52
N VAL A 47 -15.15 22.59 19.24
CA VAL A 47 -14.21 22.14 18.23
C VAL A 47 -13.63 20.82 18.73
N PRO A 48 -13.82 19.69 18.01
CA PRO A 48 -13.24 18.44 18.42
C PRO A 48 -11.72 18.61 18.49
N LYS A 49 -11.10 18.05 19.54
CA LYS A 49 -9.63 18.01 19.70
C LYS A 49 -8.98 17.02 18.73
N ILE A 50 -9.41 17.02 17.47
CA ILE A 50 -8.82 16.22 16.42
C ILE A 50 -7.83 17.09 15.65
N SER A 51 -6.58 16.64 15.57
CA SER A 51 -5.59 17.32 14.74
C SER A 51 -5.81 16.90 13.30
N LEU A 52 -6.13 17.85 12.43
CA LEU A 52 -6.23 17.59 11.00
C LEU A 52 -4.81 17.32 10.48
N VAL A 53 -4.60 16.12 9.94
CA VAL A 53 -3.35 15.77 9.28
C VAL A 53 -3.34 16.44 7.91
N ASN A 54 -2.29 17.21 7.62
CA ASN A 54 -2.14 17.87 6.32
C ASN A 54 -1.66 16.86 5.25
N ARG A 55 -2.58 16.01 4.78
CA ARG A 55 -2.36 15.04 3.70
C ARG A 55 -3.63 14.87 2.86
N PHE A 56 -3.48 14.51 1.60
CA PHE A 56 -4.63 14.18 0.76
C PHE A 56 -5.27 12.86 1.21
N ILE A 57 -6.58 12.72 0.97
CA ILE A 57 -7.36 11.54 1.41
C ILE A 57 -6.90 10.25 0.73
N ASP A 58 -6.39 10.37 -0.49
CA ASP A 58 -5.89 9.30 -1.36
C ASP A 58 -4.37 9.09 -1.24
N GLN A 59 -3.67 9.92 -0.47
CA GLN A 59 -2.24 9.75 -0.25
C GLN A 59 -2.01 8.49 0.60
N PRO A 60 -1.33 7.46 0.07
CA PRO A 60 -1.09 6.23 0.81
C PRO A 60 -0.21 6.52 2.03
N ARG A 61 -0.61 5.98 3.18
CA ARG A 61 0.22 6.03 4.40
C ARG A 61 1.44 5.13 4.21
N GLU A 62 2.61 5.61 4.62
CA GLU A 62 3.80 4.74 4.72
C GLU A 62 3.55 3.62 5.74
N LEU A 63 3.84 2.38 5.33
CA LEU A 63 3.64 1.19 6.16
C LEU A 63 4.98 0.49 6.38
N ASN A 64 5.41 0.40 7.64
CA ASN A 64 6.53 -0.44 8.03
C ASN A 64 6.03 -1.85 8.30
N VAL A 65 6.56 -2.84 7.59
CA VAL A 65 6.14 -4.23 7.68
C VAL A 65 7.36 -5.11 7.89
N ALA A 66 7.27 -6.00 8.87
CA ALA A 66 8.23 -7.07 9.08
C ALA A 66 7.59 -8.40 8.69
N VAL A 67 8.32 -9.23 7.95
CA VAL A 67 7.98 -10.63 7.66
C VAL A 67 9.02 -11.51 8.34
N ILE A 68 8.57 -12.60 8.95
CA ILE A 68 9.44 -13.53 9.68
C ILE A 68 9.46 -14.84 8.91
N GLY A 69 10.65 -15.23 8.47
CA GLY A 69 10.90 -16.37 7.61
C GLY A 69 11.03 -15.98 6.13
N ALA A 70 12.09 -16.47 5.49
CA ALA A 70 12.37 -16.38 4.06
C ALA A 70 12.27 -17.76 3.39
N GLY A 71 11.25 -18.54 3.77
CA GLY A 71 10.74 -19.64 2.96
C GLY A 71 9.93 -19.14 1.77
N LEU A 72 9.16 -20.03 1.14
CA LEU A 72 8.33 -19.70 -0.03
C LEU A 72 7.42 -18.50 0.22
N ALA A 73 6.70 -18.49 1.34
CA ALA A 73 5.79 -17.40 1.70
C ALA A 73 6.54 -16.07 1.90
N GLY A 74 7.71 -16.09 2.52
CA GLY A 74 8.54 -14.89 2.71
C GLY A 74 9.08 -14.33 1.39
N VAL A 75 9.55 -15.21 0.50
CA VAL A 75 9.99 -14.82 -0.84
C VAL A 75 8.82 -14.21 -1.62
N LEU A 76 7.64 -14.86 -1.63
CA LEU A 76 6.45 -14.32 -2.29
C LEU A 76 6.01 -12.98 -1.69
N ALA A 77 6.07 -12.81 -0.37
CA ALA A 77 5.77 -11.54 0.29
C ALA A 77 6.74 -10.43 -0.16
N GLY A 78 8.04 -10.75 -0.26
CA GLY A 78 9.07 -9.84 -0.77
C GLY A 78 8.86 -9.40 -2.21
N ILE A 79 8.26 -10.25 -3.05
CA ILE A 79 7.97 -9.93 -4.45
C ILE A 79 6.65 -9.14 -4.56
N LEU A 80 5.59 -9.64 -3.93
CA LEU A 80 4.23 -9.18 -4.20
C LEU A 80 3.83 -7.96 -3.37
N LEU A 81 4.28 -7.83 -2.12
CA LEU A 81 3.87 -6.71 -1.28
C LEU A 81 4.40 -5.37 -1.80
N PRO A 82 5.69 -5.21 -2.19
CA PRO A 82 6.16 -3.96 -2.76
C PRO A 82 5.46 -3.58 -4.07
N ALA A 83 5.05 -4.57 -4.87
CA ALA A 83 4.33 -4.34 -6.12
C ALA A 83 2.86 -3.91 -5.89
N LYS A 84 2.23 -4.38 -4.81
CA LYS A 84 0.79 -4.17 -4.54
C LYS A 84 0.50 -3.06 -3.54
N VAL A 85 1.46 -2.68 -2.69
CA VAL A 85 1.27 -1.72 -1.60
C VAL A 85 2.26 -0.56 -1.76
N PRO A 86 1.84 0.54 -2.41
CA PRO A 86 2.68 1.72 -2.56
C PRO A 86 3.15 2.26 -1.20
N GLY A 87 4.44 2.59 -1.09
CA GLY A 87 5.02 3.16 0.13
C GLY A 87 5.28 2.16 1.26
N ILE A 88 5.22 0.85 1.00
CA ILE A 88 5.60 -0.17 1.98
C ILE A 88 7.11 -0.20 2.19
N LYS A 89 7.52 -0.17 3.46
CA LYS A 89 8.89 -0.40 3.94
C LYS A 89 8.95 -1.80 4.53
N LEU A 90 9.32 -2.77 3.69
CA LEU A 90 9.32 -4.19 4.02
C LEU A 90 10.71 -4.64 4.48
N THR A 91 10.79 -5.35 5.60
CA THR A 91 11.98 -6.09 6.05
C THR A 91 11.61 -7.54 6.30
N ILE A 92 12.44 -8.48 5.84
CA ILE A 92 12.22 -9.91 6.02
C ILE A 92 13.35 -10.46 6.89
N TYR A 93 13.03 -11.01 8.06
CA TYR A 93 14.00 -11.63 8.96
C TYR A 93 14.05 -13.14 8.73
N GLU A 94 15.24 -13.71 8.61
CA GLU A 94 15.45 -15.15 8.44
C GLU A 94 16.63 -15.61 9.29
N LYS A 95 16.44 -16.69 10.04
CA LYS A 95 17.48 -17.27 10.89
C LYS A 95 18.59 -17.93 10.07
N ASN A 96 18.26 -18.46 8.90
CA ASN A 96 19.20 -19.15 8.04
C ASN A 96 20.13 -18.18 7.31
N ALA A 97 21.24 -18.74 6.81
CA ALA A 97 22.22 -17.99 6.03
C ALA A 97 21.75 -17.66 4.61
N ASP A 98 20.61 -18.21 4.17
CA ASP A 98 20.02 -17.98 2.85
C ASP A 98 18.51 -18.25 2.88
N VAL A 99 17.81 -17.92 1.80
CA VAL A 99 16.38 -18.23 1.61
C VAL A 99 16.16 -19.71 1.33
N GLY A 100 14.92 -20.17 1.57
CA GLY A 100 14.47 -21.52 1.23
C GLY A 100 13.56 -22.14 2.27
N GLY A 101 13.67 -21.70 3.53
CA GLY A 101 12.87 -22.22 4.64
C GLY A 101 12.99 -23.74 4.75
N THR A 102 11.87 -24.45 4.65
CA THR A 102 11.82 -25.92 4.67
C THR A 102 12.85 -26.57 3.75
N TRP A 103 13.04 -26.04 2.53
CA TRP A 103 13.97 -26.63 1.55
C TRP A 103 15.43 -26.28 1.81
N PHE A 104 15.70 -25.29 2.66
CA PHE A 104 17.04 -24.99 3.15
C PHE A 104 17.42 -25.93 4.31
N GLU A 105 16.49 -26.19 5.22
CA GLU A 105 16.73 -26.97 6.45
C GLU A 105 16.73 -28.48 6.19
N ASN A 106 15.85 -28.97 5.32
CA ASN A 106 15.65 -30.40 5.10
C ASN A 106 16.55 -30.89 3.97
N VAL A 107 17.69 -31.49 4.34
CA VAL A 107 18.70 -32.03 3.41
C VAL A 107 18.88 -33.55 3.54
N TYR A 108 17.87 -34.25 4.04
CA TYR A 108 17.92 -35.71 4.16
C TYR A 108 17.81 -36.40 2.77
N PRO A 109 18.41 -37.59 2.60
CA PRO A 109 18.36 -38.29 1.32
C PRO A 109 16.94 -38.57 0.84
N GLY A 110 16.63 -38.22 -0.40
CA GLY A 110 15.33 -38.46 -1.02
C GLY A 110 14.25 -37.42 -0.70
N VAL A 111 14.58 -36.30 -0.04
CA VAL A 111 13.63 -35.20 0.21
C VAL A 111 13.00 -34.68 -1.09
N ARG A 112 11.67 -34.68 -1.14
CA ARG A 112 10.84 -34.35 -2.32
C ARG A 112 9.52 -33.73 -1.88
N CYS A 113 8.85 -33.07 -2.81
CA CYS A 113 7.47 -32.61 -2.61
C CYS A 113 6.48 -33.74 -2.95
N ASP A 114 5.36 -33.79 -2.24
CA ASP A 114 4.26 -34.74 -2.45
C ASP A 114 3.27 -34.29 -3.53
N VAL A 115 3.39 -33.05 -4.01
CA VAL A 115 2.64 -32.53 -5.14
C VAL A 115 3.53 -32.33 -6.36
N PRO A 116 2.98 -32.40 -7.58
CA PRO A 116 3.78 -32.19 -8.79
C PRO A 116 4.45 -30.81 -8.83
N ALA A 117 5.69 -30.76 -9.31
CA ALA A 117 6.51 -29.55 -9.35
C ALA A 117 5.87 -28.42 -10.16
N HIS A 118 5.09 -28.77 -11.19
CA HIS A 118 4.39 -27.81 -12.04
C HIS A 118 3.28 -27.03 -11.30
N VAL A 119 2.76 -27.56 -10.18
CA VAL A 119 1.84 -26.83 -9.29
C VAL A 119 2.53 -26.26 -8.05
N TYR A 120 3.71 -26.78 -7.70
CA TYR A 120 4.53 -26.31 -6.57
C TYR A 120 5.51 -25.18 -6.97
N GLN A 121 5.00 -24.18 -7.66
CA GLN A 121 5.79 -23.06 -8.17
C GLN A 121 4.98 -21.75 -8.15
N SER A 122 5.64 -20.63 -8.41
CA SER A 122 4.93 -19.35 -8.49
C SER A 122 4.05 -19.30 -9.75
N THR A 123 2.88 -18.65 -9.63
CA THR A 123 1.93 -18.53 -10.75
C THR A 123 2.34 -17.48 -11.78
N PHE A 124 3.23 -16.55 -11.42
CA PHE A 124 3.66 -15.44 -12.29
C PHE A 124 5.04 -15.65 -12.90
N ASP A 125 5.78 -16.67 -12.46
CA ASP A 125 7.11 -17.00 -12.98
C ASP A 125 7.35 -18.52 -12.94
N PRO A 126 6.61 -19.29 -13.77
CA PRO A 126 6.70 -20.74 -13.77
C PRO A 126 8.02 -21.22 -14.38
N ASN A 127 8.59 -22.27 -13.80
CA ASN A 127 9.70 -23.04 -14.36
C ASN A 127 9.16 -24.14 -15.30
N THR A 128 9.69 -24.19 -16.52
CA THR A 128 9.35 -25.22 -17.52
C THR A 128 10.37 -26.34 -17.60
N GLN A 129 11.47 -26.25 -16.84
CA GLN A 129 12.62 -27.14 -16.91
C GLN A 129 12.74 -28.04 -15.68
N TRP A 130 11.61 -28.42 -15.07
CA TRP A 130 11.61 -29.40 -13.98
C TRP A 130 12.12 -30.74 -14.48
N THR A 131 13.06 -31.36 -13.75
CA THR A 131 13.69 -32.62 -14.15
C THR A 131 12.79 -33.83 -13.99
N GLU A 132 11.88 -33.77 -13.02
CA GLU A 132 10.95 -34.85 -12.65
C GLU A 132 9.58 -34.26 -12.29
N GLU A 133 8.50 -35.06 -12.40
CA GLU A 133 7.15 -34.63 -12.00
C GLU A 133 7.10 -34.26 -10.50
N PHE A 134 7.76 -35.04 -9.64
CA PHE A 134 7.89 -34.79 -8.21
C PHE A 134 9.32 -34.37 -7.89
N ALA A 135 9.64 -33.08 -8.13
CA ALA A 135 11.00 -32.55 -8.04
C ALA A 135 11.68 -32.81 -6.68
N GLN A 136 13.00 -32.95 -6.74
CA GLN A 136 13.87 -33.12 -5.56
C GLN A 136 14.02 -31.79 -4.81
N GLY A 137 14.21 -31.87 -3.49
CA GLY A 137 14.34 -30.69 -2.64
C GLY A 137 15.41 -29.68 -3.10
N PRO A 138 16.62 -30.10 -3.54
CA PRO A 138 17.61 -29.17 -4.08
C PRO A 138 17.16 -28.40 -5.31
N GLU A 139 16.37 -29.04 -6.20
CA GLU A 139 15.84 -28.40 -7.41
C GLU A 139 14.78 -27.35 -7.05
N ILE A 140 13.89 -27.69 -6.11
CA ILE A 140 12.88 -26.77 -5.58
C ILE A 140 13.56 -25.57 -4.89
N LEU A 141 14.58 -25.83 -4.07
CA LEU A 141 15.37 -24.77 -3.43
C LEU A 141 16.03 -23.85 -4.48
N ALA A 142 16.62 -24.43 -5.53
CA ALA A 142 17.27 -23.67 -6.59
C ALA A 142 16.28 -22.75 -7.31
N TYR A 143 15.06 -23.24 -7.61
CA TYR A 143 14.00 -22.44 -8.21
C TYR A 143 13.64 -21.22 -7.33
N TRP A 144 13.34 -21.42 -6.04
CA TRP A 144 12.94 -20.33 -5.15
C TRP A 144 14.08 -19.34 -4.86
N LYS A 145 15.34 -19.82 -4.77
CA LYS A 145 16.51 -18.94 -4.71
C LYS A 145 16.66 -18.11 -5.99
N GLY A 146 16.44 -18.73 -7.15
CA GLY A 146 16.45 -18.04 -8.44
C GLY A 146 15.41 -16.93 -8.50
N LEU A 147 14.18 -17.23 -8.06
CA LEU A 147 13.09 -16.26 -8.01
C LEU A 147 13.40 -15.08 -7.06
N ALA A 148 13.91 -15.39 -5.87
CA ALA A 148 14.32 -14.37 -4.90
C ALA A 148 15.42 -13.44 -5.45
N ARG A 149 16.37 -13.96 -6.24
CA ARG A 149 17.39 -13.13 -6.92
C ARG A 149 16.79 -12.31 -8.06
N LYS A 150 15.99 -12.94 -8.92
CA LYS A 150 15.37 -12.31 -10.10
C LYS A 150 14.50 -11.11 -9.74
N HIS A 151 13.81 -11.17 -8.62
CA HIS A 151 12.95 -10.10 -8.12
C HIS A 151 13.60 -9.23 -7.03
N ASP A 152 14.92 -9.35 -6.85
CA ASP A 152 15.70 -8.54 -5.91
C ASP A 152 15.13 -8.56 -4.48
N VAL A 153 14.67 -9.73 -4.03
CA VAL A 153 14.16 -9.92 -2.65
C VAL A 153 15.28 -9.82 -1.64
N TYR A 154 16.51 -10.16 -2.03
CA TYR A 154 17.67 -10.15 -1.13
C TYR A 154 17.96 -8.78 -0.51
N ARG A 155 17.60 -7.68 -1.19
CA ARG A 155 17.73 -6.32 -0.60
C ARG A 155 16.86 -6.12 0.64
N LEU A 156 15.77 -6.89 0.77
CA LEU A 156 14.81 -6.81 1.87
C LEU A 156 15.15 -7.76 3.01
N LEU A 157 16.09 -8.69 2.79
CA LEU A 157 16.41 -9.76 3.73
C LEU A 157 17.40 -9.29 4.80
N LYS A 158 17.15 -9.74 6.02
CA LYS A 158 18.08 -9.78 7.15
C LYS A 158 18.32 -11.26 7.46
N LEU A 159 19.35 -11.82 6.83
CA LEU A 159 19.76 -13.22 6.98
C LEU A 159 20.60 -13.41 8.25
N SER A 160 20.61 -14.64 8.79
CA SER A 160 21.25 -14.96 10.06
C SER A 160 20.71 -14.12 11.23
N GLN A 161 19.44 -13.75 11.18
CA GLN A 161 18.79 -12.90 12.17
C GLN A 161 17.54 -13.62 12.68
N LYS A 162 17.63 -14.14 13.90
CA LYS A 162 16.56 -14.92 14.52
C LYS A 162 15.67 -13.99 15.34
N VAL A 163 14.39 -13.93 15.00
CA VAL A 163 13.40 -13.25 15.85
C VAL A 163 13.12 -14.12 17.07
N GLU A 164 13.27 -13.55 18.26
CA GLU A 164 13.09 -14.26 19.54
C GLU A 164 11.81 -13.87 20.27
N ALA A 165 11.36 -12.62 20.12
CA ALA A 165 10.13 -12.13 20.74
C ALA A 165 9.45 -11.06 19.88
N LEU A 166 8.13 -10.96 20.07
CA LEU A 166 7.25 -9.97 19.48
C LEU A 166 6.34 -9.41 20.57
N ASP A 167 6.46 -8.11 20.83
CA ASP A 167 5.67 -7.43 21.85
C ASP A 167 4.87 -6.31 21.22
N TRP A 168 3.57 -6.26 21.49
CA TRP A 168 2.72 -5.16 21.01
C TRP A 168 2.83 -3.96 21.95
N ASP A 169 3.24 -2.81 21.44
CA ASP A 169 3.15 -1.54 22.15
C ASP A 169 1.81 -0.84 21.81
N PRO A 170 0.85 -0.79 22.74
CA PRO A 170 -0.43 -0.14 22.50
C PRO A 170 -0.31 1.38 22.37
N ALA A 171 0.70 2.02 22.96
CA ALA A 171 0.85 3.47 22.94
C ALA A 171 1.24 3.97 21.54
N SER A 172 2.19 3.31 20.89
CA SER A 172 2.56 3.61 19.49
C SER A 172 1.74 2.84 18.45
N SER A 173 0.99 1.82 18.88
CA SER A 173 0.30 0.86 18.01
C SER A 173 1.28 0.18 17.03
N GLN A 174 2.41 -0.31 17.56
CA GLN A 174 3.48 -0.95 16.78
C GLN A 174 3.93 -2.25 17.44
N TRP A 175 4.45 -3.16 16.61
CA TRP A 175 5.15 -4.35 17.07
C TRP A 175 6.61 -4.04 17.35
N LEU A 176 7.05 -4.34 18.57
CA LEU A 176 8.46 -4.38 18.96
C LEU A 176 8.99 -5.79 18.66
N ILE A 177 10.10 -5.86 17.94
CA ILE A 177 10.68 -7.12 17.46
C ILE A 177 12.05 -7.28 18.10
N SER A 178 12.21 -8.32 18.90
CA SER A 178 13.52 -8.70 19.47
C SER A 178 14.21 -9.65 18.49
N VAL A 179 15.36 -9.23 17.98
CA VAL A 179 16.13 -9.97 16.98
C VAL A 179 17.52 -10.26 17.51
N ARG A 180 17.95 -11.52 17.37
CA ARG A 180 19.29 -11.99 17.68
C ARG A 180 20.08 -12.20 16.39
N ASP A 181 21.24 -11.56 16.31
CA ASP A 181 22.19 -11.76 15.22
C ASP A 181 23.01 -13.04 15.46
N LEU A 182 22.89 -14.01 14.55
CA LEU A 182 23.58 -15.30 14.65
C LEU A 182 24.99 -15.29 14.03
N LYS A 183 25.46 -14.16 13.49
CA LYS A 183 26.83 -14.03 12.96
C LYS A 183 27.83 -13.49 13.99
N THR A 184 27.34 -12.74 14.97
CA THR A 184 28.17 -12.00 15.93
C THR A 184 28.18 -12.59 17.34
N ASP A 185 27.23 -13.48 17.64
CA ASP A 185 27.21 -14.36 18.82
C ASP A 185 27.94 -15.68 18.56
#